data_AF-A0A354ITX5-F1
#
_entry.id   AF-A0A354ITX5-F1
#
_cell.length_a   1.000
_cell.length_b   1.000
_cell.length_c   1.000
_cell.angle_alpha   90.00
_cell.angle_beta   90.00
_cell.angle_gamma   90.00
#
_symmetry.space_group_name_H-M   'P 1'
#
loop_
_entity.id
_entity.type
_entity.pdbx_description
1 polymer ?
#
loop_
_entity_poly.entity_id
_entity_poly.type
_entity_poly.pdbx_seq_one_letter_code
_entity_poly.pdbx_strand_id
1 'polypeptide(L)'
;MRIAAAAVHGLALACACSWAGAAALPSTFEPTVGGALLCRSQLDNAYFHAYLSTAFGPPYKHEGGAYWFKLDATLWGKPVKEVMVSDDTSELVFVAAVADSKPDELAEAIRSSAGIRHRAVDASPYSLRVSNPGSVIAYQNNKSKIYCARYKPLPPAP
;
A
#
# COMPACT_ATOMS: atom_id res chain seq x y z
N MET A 1 31.18 22.96 68.43
CA MET A 1 30.57 23.71 67.30
C MET A 1 30.51 22.75 66.10
N ARG A 2 29.49 22.87 65.25
CA ARG A 2 28.71 21.76 64.64
C ARG A 2 29.41 20.88 63.59
N ILE A 3 28.87 19.66 63.54
CA ILE A 3 29.13 18.46 62.74
C ILE A 3 28.91 18.68 61.23
N ALA A 4 29.71 17.99 60.41
CA ALA A 4 29.56 17.87 58.95
C ALA A 4 28.50 16.84 58.55
N ALA A 5 27.74 17.10 57.47
CA ALA A 5 27.00 16.08 56.74
C ALA A 5 26.81 16.50 55.27
N ALA A 6 27.21 15.60 54.37
CA ALA A 6 27.12 15.72 52.93
C ALA A 6 25.67 15.51 52.44
N ALA A 7 25.29 16.17 51.34
CA ALA A 7 24.06 15.88 50.62
C ALA A 7 24.32 15.85 49.11
N VAL A 8 24.33 14.63 48.56
CA VAL A 8 24.38 14.32 47.13
C VAL A 8 22.95 14.41 46.57
N HIS A 9 22.70 15.30 45.61
CA HIS A 9 21.48 15.38 44.80
C HIS A 9 21.88 15.92 43.42
N GLY A 10 21.52 15.39 42.26
CA GLY A 10 20.72 14.25 41.85
C GLY A 10 20.82 14.21 40.33
N LEU A 11 21.07 13.02 39.76
CA LEU A 11 21.28 12.79 38.33
C LEU A 11 19.92 12.81 37.61
N ALA A 12 19.62 13.84 36.83
CA ALA A 12 18.43 13.88 35.97
C ALA A 12 18.79 13.43 34.55
N LEU A 13 18.80 12.11 34.35
CA LEU A 13 18.91 11.50 33.02
C LEU A 13 17.54 11.58 32.34
N ALA A 14 17.34 12.59 31.49
CA ALA A 14 16.13 12.71 30.69
C ALA A 14 16.12 11.62 29.61
N CYS A 15 15.39 10.52 29.87
CA CYS A 15 15.01 9.52 28.88
C CYS A 15 14.12 10.17 27.82
N ALA A 16 14.72 10.74 26.78
CA ALA A 16 14.04 10.99 25.51
C ALA A 16 13.84 9.64 24.80
N CYS A 17 12.82 8.88 25.23
CA CYS A 17 12.31 7.77 24.45
C CYS A 17 11.58 8.35 23.24
N SER A 18 12.31 8.55 22.15
CA SER A 18 11.73 8.67 20.81
C SER A 18 11.06 7.34 20.49
N TRP A 19 9.80 7.21 20.91
CA TRP A 19 8.94 6.09 20.57
C TRP A 19 8.61 6.25 19.08
N ALA A 20 9.49 5.74 18.22
CA ALA A 20 9.13 5.40 16.86
C ALA A 20 8.20 4.19 16.92
N GLY A 21 6.96 4.43 17.40
CA GLY A 21 5.91 3.45 17.36
C GLY A 21 5.63 3.14 15.90
N ALA A 22 5.80 1.88 15.51
CA ALA A 22 5.20 1.38 14.29
C ALA A 22 3.71 1.69 14.38
N ALA A 23 3.26 2.70 13.62
CA ALA A 23 1.86 3.08 13.60
C ALA A 23 1.06 1.84 13.22
N ALA A 24 0.13 1.44 14.07
CA ALA A 24 -0.73 0.29 13.80
C ALA A 24 -1.45 0.55 12.47
N LEU A 25 -1.42 -0.45 11.58
CA LEU A 25 -2.15 -0.39 10.31
C LEU A 25 -3.61 -0.02 10.57
N PRO A 26 -4.17 0.99 9.87
CA PRO A 26 -5.58 1.29 9.98
C PRO A 26 -6.40 0.03 9.72
N SER A 27 -7.39 -0.27 10.57
CA SER A 27 -8.28 -1.42 10.36
C SER A 27 -9.05 -1.34 9.03
N THR A 28 -9.15 -0.14 8.46
CA THR A 28 -9.74 0.13 7.15
C THR A 28 -8.79 -0.14 5.99
N PHE A 29 -7.50 -0.43 6.22
CA PHE A 29 -6.50 -0.57 5.16
C PHE A 29 -6.86 -1.67 4.17
N GLU A 30 -7.06 -2.89 4.65
CA GLU A 30 -7.42 -4.01 3.78
C GLU A 30 -8.76 -3.80 3.04
N PRO A 31 -9.88 -3.41 3.69
CA PRO A 31 -11.12 -3.19 2.94
C PRO A 31 -11.04 -2.01 1.96
N THR A 32 -10.27 -0.95 2.27
CA THR A 32 -10.15 0.24 1.41
C THR A 32 -9.19 0.01 0.25
N VAL A 33 -7.93 -0.29 0.54
CA VAL A 33 -6.88 -0.48 -0.48
C VAL A 33 -7.08 -1.81 -1.19
N GLY A 34 -7.41 -2.88 -0.48
CA GLY A 34 -7.71 -4.18 -1.08
C GLY A 34 -8.95 -4.12 -1.97
N GLY A 35 -10.01 -3.43 -1.56
CA GLY A 35 -11.20 -3.21 -2.39
C GLY A 35 -10.89 -2.46 -3.70
N ALA A 36 -10.02 -1.47 -3.64
CA ALA A 36 -9.55 -0.70 -4.81
C ALA A 36 -8.71 -1.56 -5.75
N LEU A 37 -7.71 -2.26 -5.21
CA LEU A 37 -6.82 -3.15 -5.97
C LEU A 37 -7.59 -4.26 -6.69
N LEU A 38 -8.69 -4.72 -6.11
CA LEU A 38 -9.55 -5.76 -6.71
C LEU A 38 -10.56 -5.20 -7.73
N CYS A 39 -10.54 -3.91 -8.04
CA CYS A 39 -11.52 -3.22 -8.88
C CYS A 39 -12.97 -3.36 -8.39
N ARG A 40 -13.17 -3.42 -7.06
CA ARG A 40 -14.49 -3.52 -6.43
C ARG A 40 -14.98 -2.23 -5.79
N SER A 41 -14.22 -1.15 -5.94
CA SER A 41 -14.57 0.18 -5.45
C SER A 41 -14.25 1.23 -6.51
N GLN A 42 -14.76 2.44 -6.30
CA GLN A 42 -14.43 3.58 -7.14
C GLN A 42 -12.95 3.94 -6.98
N LEU A 43 -12.30 4.28 -8.10
CA LEU A 43 -10.94 4.80 -8.09
C LEU A 43 -10.98 6.33 -8.12
N ASP A 44 -10.34 6.94 -7.14
CA ASP A 44 -10.15 8.39 -7.03
C ASP A 44 -8.73 8.65 -6.50
N ASN A 45 -7.88 9.25 -7.34
CA ASN A 45 -6.48 9.44 -7.01
C ASN A 45 -6.25 10.39 -5.82
N ALA A 46 -7.02 11.47 -5.73
CA ALA A 46 -6.93 12.42 -4.63
C ALA A 46 -7.29 11.75 -3.30
N TYR A 47 -8.35 10.94 -3.27
CA TYR A 47 -8.75 10.17 -2.10
C TYR A 47 -7.66 9.20 -1.66
N PHE A 48 -7.15 8.34 -2.55
CA PHE A 48 -6.15 7.36 -2.16
C PHE A 48 -4.81 8.01 -1.80
N HIS A 49 -4.43 9.10 -2.45
CA HIS A 49 -3.25 9.88 -2.05
C HIS A 49 -3.40 10.44 -0.63
N ALA A 50 -4.55 11.05 -0.32
CA ALA A 50 -4.82 11.61 1.02
C ALA A 50 -4.89 10.52 2.10
N TYR A 51 -5.56 9.39 1.80
CA TYR A 51 -5.67 8.24 2.69
C TYR A 51 -4.28 7.68 3.06
N LEU A 52 -3.45 7.40 2.04
CA LEU A 52 -2.11 6.86 2.26
C LEU A 52 -1.19 7.87 2.94
N SER A 53 -1.29 9.16 2.58
CA SER A 53 -0.52 10.22 3.24
C SER A 53 -0.84 10.34 4.72
N THR A 54 -2.13 10.19 5.07
CA THR A 54 -2.58 10.23 6.46
C THR A 54 -2.14 8.99 7.24
N ALA A 55 -2.20 7.82 6.62
CA ALA A 55 -1.90 6.55 7.28
C ALA A 55 -0.40 6.23 7.39
N PHE A 56 0.39 6.60 6.38
CA PHE A 56 1.79 6.17 6.22
C PHE A 56 2.78 7.32 6.06
N GLY A 57 2.31 8.57 6.09
CA GLY A 57 3.13 9.74 5.80
C GLY A 57 3.30 10.00 4.29
N PRO A 58 4.11 11.00 3.92
CA PRO A 58 4.22 11.43 2.52
C PRO A 58 4.77 10.33 1.61
N PRO A 59 4.46 10.38 0.30
CA PRO A 59 5.04 9.45 -0.66
C PRO A 59 6.57 9.61 -0.68
N TYR A 60 7.28 8.48 -0.77
CA TYR A 60 8.75 8.47 -0.74
C TYR A 60 9.36 8.74 -2.12
N LYS A 61 8.59 8.55 -3.19
CA LYS A 61 8.97 8.92 -4.56
C LYS A 61 7.75 9.24 -5.41
N HIS A 62 8.00 9.97 -6.49
CA HIS A 62 7.04 10.32 -7.53
C HIS A 62 7.64 9.98 -8.89
N GLU A 63 7.09 8.96 -9.55
CA GLU A 63 7.69 8.39 -10.77
C GLU A 63 6.63 7.66 -11.61
N GLY A 64 6.67 7.86 -12.92
CA GLY A 64 5.79 7.15 -13.87
C GLY A 64 4.32 7.57 -13.76
N GLY A 65 4.05 8.83 -13.43
CA GLY A 65 2.69 9.34 -13.21
C GLY A 65 2.04 8.78 -11.95
N ALA A 66 2.83 8.49 -10.91
CA ALA A 66 2.36 7.87 -9.68
C ALA A 66 3.10 8.34 -8.44
N TYR A 67 2.38 8.57 -7.35
CA TYR A 67 2.94 8.69 -6.01
C TYR A 67 3.15 7.31 -5.41
N TRP A 68 4.33 7.07 -4.85
CA TRP A 68 4.70 5.78 -4.27
C TRP A 68 4.85 5.91 -2.76
N PHE A 69 4.17 5.04 -2.03
CA PHE A 69 4.18 4.95 -0.59
C PHE A 69 4.90 3.68 -0.17
N LYS A 70 5.83 3.81 0.78
CA LYS A 70 6.50 2.67 1.40
C LYS A 70 5.78 2.39 2.71
N LEU A 71 5.44 1.13 2.93
CA LEU A 71 4.65 0.69 4.06
C LEU A 71 5.01 -0.75 4.41
N ASP A 72 4.76 -1.13 5.66
CA ASP A 72 4.77 -2.53 6.08
C ASP A 72 3.33 -2.91 6.38
N ALA A 73 2.68 -3.55 5.41
CA ALA A 73 1.26 -3.87 5.46
C ALA A 73 1.00 -5.31 5.03
N THR A 74 -0.21 -5.79 5.28
CA THR A 74 -0.67 -7.10 4.82
C THR A 74 -1.97 -6.90 4.04
N LEU A 75 -2.09 -7.59 2.90
CA LEU A 75 -3.35 -7.75 2.17
C LEU A 75 -3.57 -9.23 1.89
N TRP A 76 -4.74 -9.76 2.27
CA TRP A 76 -5.10 -11.17 2.05
C TRP A 76 -4.06 -12.15 2.63
N GLY A 77 -3.44 -11.79 3.76
CA GLY A 77 -2.38 -12.57 4.38
C GLY A 77 -1.02 -12.53 3.67
N LYS A 78 -0.84 -11.67 2.66
CA LYS A 78 0.45 -11.46 1.97
C LYS A 78 1.07 -10.11 2.34
N PRO A 79 2.39 -10.04 2.63
CA PRO A 79 3.06 -8.78 2.92
C PRO A 79 3.03 -7.87 1.68
N VAL A 80 2.80 -6.57 1.90
CA VAL A 80 2.81 -5.52 0.89
C VAL A 80 3.84 -4.49 1.32
N LYS A 81 4.73 -4.14 0.39
CA LYS A 81 5.87 -3.24 0.65
C LYS A 81 5.70 -1.86 0.06
N GLU A 82 4.88 -1.76 -0.99
CA GLU A 82 4.63 -0.51 -1.69
C GLU A 82 3.17 -0.45 -2.14
N VAL A 83 2.60 0.75 -2.05
CA VAL A 83 1.33 1.10 -2.69
C VAL A 83 1.58 2.34 -3.56
N MET A 84 0.97 2.34 -4.74
CA MET A 84 1.12 3.37 -5.75
C MET A 84 -0.26 3.92 -6.09
N VAL A 85 -0.35 5.24 -6.28
CA VAL A 85 -1.57 5.91 -6.72
C VAL A 85 -1.22 6.82 -7.89
N SER A 86 -1.99 6.75 -8.96
CA SER A 86 -1.84 7.65 -10.12
C SER A 86 -1.87 9.12 -9.70
N ASP A 87 -1.10 9.97 -10.36
CA ASP A 87 -1.21 11.42 -10.22
C ASP A 87 -2.10 12.04 -11.32
N ASP A 88 -2.07 13.36 -11.42
CA ASP A 88 -2.83 14.09 -12.44
C ASP A 88 -2.21 14.04 -13.84
N THR A 89 -0.95 13.63 -13.96
CA THR A 89 -0.25 13.47 -15.24
C THR A 89 -0.56 12.14 -15.95
N SER A 90 -1.03 11.14 -15.20
CA SER A 90 -1.47 9.86 -15.78
C SER A 90 -2.80 9.98 -16.55
N GLU A 91 -2.92 9.31 -17.70
CA GLU A 91 -4.20 9.16 -18.41
C GLU A 91 -5.17 8.20 -17.68
N LEU A 92 -4.66 7.44 -16.73
CA LEU A 92 -5.39 6.46 -15.94
C LEU A 92 -5.54 6.94 -14.50
N VAL A 93 -6.69 6.63 -13.89
CA VAL A 93 -6.82 6.57 -12.44
C VAL A 93 -6.51 5.14 -12.01
N PHE A 94 -5.50 4.95 -11.16
CA PHE A 94 -5.12 3.63 -10.67
C PHE A 94 -4.68 3.63 -9.21
N VAL A 95 -4.84 2.45 -8.60
CA VAL A 95 -4.15 2.04 -7.38
C VAL A 95 -3.41 0.75 -7.68
N ALA A 96 -2.15 0.66 -7.27
CA ALA A 96 -1.33 -0.53 -7.40
C ALA A 96 -0.61 -0.86 -6.09
N ALA A 97 -0.19 -2.11 -5.93
CA ALA A 97 0.58 -2.54 -4.78
C ALA A 97 1.61 -3.61 -5.17
N VAL A 98 2.76 -3.58 -4.52
CA VAL A 98 3.80 -4.61 -4.64
C VAL A 98 3.71 -5.54 -3.43
N ALA A 99 3.25 -6.76 -3.68
CA ALA A 99 3.17 -7.82 -2.68
C ALA A 99 4.42 -8.69 -2.72
N ASP A 100 4.93 -9.05 -1.55
CA ASP A 100 6.10 -9.91 -1.36
C ASP A 100 5.73 -11.40 -1.49
N SER A 101 5.17 -11.74 -2.65
CA SER A 101 4.76 -13.08 -3.02
C SER A 101 4.74 -13.23 -4.53
N LYS A 102 4.81 -14.45 -5.04
CA LYS A 102 4.71 -14.70 -6.48
C LYS A 102 3.27 -14.45 -7.00
N PRO A 103 3.09 -14.17 -8.29
CA PRO A 103 1.76 -13.89 -8.86
C PRO A 103 0.70 -14.99 -8.63
N ASP A 104 1.10 -16.26 -8.66
CA ASP A 104 0.25 -17.41 -8.39
C ASP A 104 -0.13 -17.52 -6.90
N GLU A 105 0.83 -17.31 -6.00
CA GLU A 105 0.60 -17.29 -4.55
C GLU A 105 -0.33 -16.14 -4.15
N LEU A 106 -0.17 -14.96 -4.76
CA LEU A 106 -1.05 -13.82 -4.52
C LEU A 106 -2.46 -14.09 -5.04
N ALA A 107 -2.58 -14.65 -6.26
CA ALA A 107 -3.88 -14.98 -6.84
C ALA A 107 -4.65 -16.00 -5.98
N GLU A 108 -3.96 -17.01 -5.43
CA GLU A 108 -4.60 -18.00 -4.56
C GLU A 108 -5.00 -17.42 -3.20
N ALA A 109 -4.18 -16.53 -2.64
CA ALA A 109 -4.52 -15.80 -1.42
C ALA A 109 -5.76 -14.92 -1.59
N ILE A 110 -5.82 -14.14 -2.67
CA ILE A 110 -7.00 -13.32 -3.02
C ILE A 110 -8.23 -14.19 -3.22
N ARG A 111 -8.09 -15.34 -3.90
CA ARG A 111 -9.20 -16.27 -4.08
C ARG A 111 -9.72 -16.79 -2.75
N SER A 112 -8.81 -17.16 -1.85
CA SER A 112 -9.16 -17.71 -0.54
C SER A 112 -9.82 -16.68 0.38
N SER A 113 -9.31 -15.44 0.39
CA SER A 113 -9.80 -14.38 1.28
C SER A 113 -10.99 -13.60 0.72
N ALA A 114 -11.00 -13.32 -0.58
CA ALA A 114 -11.97 -12.41 -1.22
C ALA A 114 -12.87 -13.09 -2.26
N GLY A 115 -12.66 -14.39 -2.56
CA GLY A 115 -13.44 -15.15 -3.54
C GLY A 115 -13.17 -14.78 -5.00
N ILE A 116 -12.18 -13.92 -5.29
CA ILE A 116 -11.89 -13.42 -6.63
C ILE A 116 -10.83 -14.30 -7.29
N ARG A 117 -11.10 -14.76 -8.50
CA ARG A 117 -10.14 -15.54 -9.29
C ARG A 117 -9.44 -14.63 -10.29
N HIS A 118 -8.11 -14.69 -10.30
CA HIS A 118 -7.26 -14.15 -11.36
C HIS A 118 -6.74 -15.29 -12.23
N ARG A 119 -6.95 -15.20 -13.55
CA ARG A 119 -6.56 -16.23 -14.52
C ARG A 119 -5.44 -15.70 -15.40
N ALA A 120 -4.45 -16.54 -15.69
CA ALA A 120 -3.41 -16.22 -16.65
C ALA A 120 -4.04 -15.93 -18.02
N VAL A 121 -3.55 -14.89 -18.70
CA VAL A 121 -4.06 -14.48 -20.03
C VAL A 121 -3.44 -15.29 -21.17
N ASP A 122 -2.29 -15.91 -20.91
CA ASP A 122 -1.54 -16.73 -21.85
C ASP A 122 -0.68 -17.79 -21.12
N ALA A 123 0.12 -18.55 -21.88
CA ALA A 123 1.02 -19.58 -21.36
C ALA A 123 2.47 -19.08 -21.12
N SER A 124 2.72 -17.77 -21.17
CA SER A 124 4.05 -17.20 -20.95
C SER A 124 4.51 -17.40 -19.50
N PRO A 125 5.82 -17.62 -19.24
CA PRO A 125 6.36 -17.71 -17.88
C PRO A 125 6.02 -16.51 -16.99
N TYR A 126 5.80 -15.34 -17.58
CA TYR A 126 5.48 -14.09 -16.88
C TYR A 126 4.08 -13.57 -17.23
N SER A 127 3.15 -14.49 -17.54
CA SER A 127 1.77 -14.14 -17.91
C SER A 127 1.10 -13.23 -16.89
N LEU A 128 0.44 -12.19 -17.40
CA LEU A 128 -0.48 -11.38 -16.59
C LEU A 128 -1.64 -12.27 -16.12
N ARG A 129 -2.13 -12.02 -14.90
CA ARG A 129 -3.32 -12.67 -14.38
C ARG A 129 -4.42 -11.65 -14.18
N VAL A 130 -5.58 -11.86 -14.80
CA VAL A 130 -6.69 -10.90 -14.80
C VAL A 130 -7.91 -11.51 -14.14
N SER A 131 -8.62 -10.72 -13.33
CA SER A 131 -9.90 -11.11 -12.74
C SER A 131 -11.10 -10.55 -13.51
N ASN A 132 -12.29 -11.11 -13.30
CA ASN A 132 -13.51 -10.61 -13.93
C ASN A 132 -13.80 -9.12 -13.63
N PRO A 133 -13.60 -8.60 -12.40
CA PRO A 133 -13.70 -7.16 -12.14
C PRO A 133 -12.65 -6.29 -12.86
N GLY A 134 -11.61 -6.91 -13.44
CA GLY A 134 -10.58 -6.24 -14.21
C GLY A 134 -9.32 -5.86 -13.44
N SER A 135 -9.13 -6.38 -12.22
CA SER A 135 -7.83 -6.24 -11.54
C SER A 135 -6.80 -7.18 -12.14
N VAL A 136 -5.55 -6.72 -12.18
CA VAL A 136 -4.46 -7.42 -12.86
C VAL A 136 -3.32 -7.68 -11.88
N ILE A 137 -2.76 -8.88 -11.91
CA ILE A 137 -1.53 -9.26 -11.23
C ILE A 137 -0.45 -9.48 -12.28
N ALA A 138 0.65 -8.73 -12.16
CA ALA A 138 1.82 -8.83 -13.02
C ALA A 138 3.02 -9.36 -12.22
N TYR A 139 3.94 -10.03 -12.91
CA TYR A 139 5.24 -10.37 -12.34
C TYR A 139 6.08 -9.09 -12.16
N GLN A 140 6.79 -9.00 -11.04
CA GLN A 140 7.75 -7.93 -10.80
C GLN A 140 8.92 -8.43 -9.96
N ASN A 141 10.04 -8.80 -10.60
CA ASN A 141 11.29 -9.20 -9.94
C ASN A 141 11.10 -10.18 -8.76
N ASN A 142 10.52 -11.35 -9.05
CA ASN A 142 10.19 -12.41 -8.09
C ASN A 142 9.10 -12.05 -7.05
N LYS A 143 8.50 -10.88 -7.18
CA LYS A 143 7.32 -10.42 -6.45
C LYS A 143 6.13 -10.31 -7.40
N SER A 144 5.02 -9.82 -6.88
CA SER A 144 3.82 -9.54 -7.67
C SER A 144 3.42 -8.08 -7.52
N LYS A 145 3.01 -7.48 -8.63
CA LYS A 145 2.34 -6.18 -8.63
C LYS A 145 0.88 -6.41 -8.98
N ILE A 146 -0.01 -6.06 -8.07
CA ILE A 146 -1.45 -6.02 -8.33
C ILE A 146 -1.88 -4.59 -8.59
N TYR A 147 -2.79 -4.37 -9.54
CA TYR A 147 -3.36 -3.06 -9.79
C TYR A 147 -4.79 -3.13 -10.29
N CYS A 148 -5.52 -2.06 -10.01
CA CYS A 148 -6.74 -1.70 -10.72
C CYS A 148 -6.52 -0.37 -11.42
N ALA A 149 -6.86 -0.31 -12.70
CA ALA A 149 -6.77 0.91 -13.49
C ALA A 149 -8.06 1.15 -14.28
N ARG A 150 -8.42 2.42 -14.43
CA ARG A 150 -9.54 2.93 -15.24
C ARG A 150 -9.09 4.20 -15.94
N TYR A 151 -9.66 4.49 -17.11
CA TYR A 151 -9.45 5.80 -17.75
C TYR A 151 -10.08 6.90 -16.90
N LYS A 152 -9.43 8.07 -16.87
CA LYS A 152 -10.08 9.28 -16.36
C LYS A 152 -11.36 9.54 -17.17
N PRO A 153 -12.47 9.94 -16.52
CA PRO A 153 -13.65 10.37 -17.26
C PRO A 153 -13.24 11.45 -18.27
N LEU A 154 -13.64 11.28 -19.53
CA LEU A 154 -13.46 12.35 -20.50
C LEU A 154 -14.21 13.60 -20.01
N PRO A 155 -13.67 14.81 -20.20
CA PRO A 155 -14.42 16.03 -19.97
C PRO A 155 -15.78 15.94 -20.71
N PRO A 156 -16.86 16.51 -20.17
CA PRO A 156 -18.10 16.63 -20.90
C PRO A 156 -17.81 17.23 -22.29
N ALA A 157 -18.43 16.69 -23.33
CA ALA A 157 -18.32 17.29 -24.65
C ALA A 157 -18.77 18.76 -24.57
N PRO A 158 -18.06 19.68 -25.26
CA PRO A 158 -18.41 21.10 -25.26
C PRO A 158 -19.80 21.38 -25.86
#